data_AF-A0A8X7C4M1-F1
#
_entry.id   AF-A0A8X7C4M1-F1
#
_cell.length_a   1.000
_cell.length_b   1.000
_cell.length_c   1.000
_cell.angle_alpha   90.00
_cell.angle_beta   90.00
_cell.angle_gamma   90.00
#
_symmetry.space_group_name_H-M   'P 1'
#
loop_
_entity.id
_entity.type
_entity.pdbx_description
1 polymer ?
#
loop_
_entity_poly.entity_id
_entity_poly.type
_entity_poly.pdbx_seq_one_letter_code
_entity_poly.pdbx_strand_id
1 'polypeptide(L)'
;MEWKIKGHRGRAARISYRYRVLCSPHYYDYTCAKFCRPRDDRFGHYKCDEQGDKVCLEGWQGPNCETAVCKLGCHPEHGFCTVPGECQ
;
A
#
# COMPACT_ATOMS: atom_id res chain seq x y z
N MET A 1 5.92 -10.30 9.78
CA MET A 1 5.14 -11.53 10.09
C MET A 1 6.08 -12.60 10.61
N GLU A 2 5.81 -13.17 11.77
CA GLU A 2 6.73 -14.11 12.45
C GLU A 2 6.19 -15.54 12.50
N TRP A 3 7.10 -16.51 12.63
CA TRP A 3 6.74 -17.90 12.90
C TRP A 3 6.21 -18.06 14.32
N LYS A 4 5.02 -18.65 14.45
CA LYS A 4 4.45 -19.07 15.74
C LYS A 4 4.82 -20.52 16.00
N ILE A 5 5.34 -20.79 17.19
CA ILE A 5 5.76 -22.13 17.61
C ILE A 5 4.71 -22.66 18.60
N LYS A 6 4.25 -23.90 18.37
CA LYS A 6 3.33 -24.59 19.27
C LYS A 6 3.82 -26.00 19.55
N GLY A 7 3.61 -26.43 20.79
CA GLY A 7 3.83 -27.80 21.23
C GLY A 7 2.53 -28.39 21.76
N HIS A 8 2.25 -29.64 21.39
CA HIS A 8 1.08 -30.38 21.83
C HIS A 8 1.50 -31.73 22.42
N ARG A 9 1.03 -32.04 23.62
CA ARG A 9 1.24 -33.32 24.31
C ARG A 9 -0.05 -34.13 24.25
N GLY A 10 -0.08 -35.14 23.38
CA GLY A 10 -1.14 -36.14 23.34
C GLY A 10 -0.82 -37.34 24.22
N ARG A 11 -1.78 -38.27 24.33
CA ARG A 11 -1.61 -39.52 25.10
C ARG A 11 -0.55 -40.46 24.52
N ALA A 12 -0.37 -40.46 23.20
CA ALA A 12 0.56 -41.36 22.50
C ALA A 12 1.86 -40.67 22.03
N ALA A 13 1.85 -39.35 21.83
CA ALA A 13 2.98 -38.62 21.26
C ALA A 13 3.01 -37.14 21.68
N ARG A 14 4.18 -36.53 21.52
CA ARG A 14 4.39 -35.09 21.70
C ARG A 14 4.86 -34.48 20.38
N ILE A 15 4.12 -33.50 19.88
CA ILE A 15 4.38 -32.84 18.60
C ILE A 15 4.78 -31.40 18.86
N SER A 16 5.78 -30.93 18.12
CA SER A 16 6.13 -29.50 18.04
C SER A 16 6.09 -29.08 16.59
N TYR A 17 5.41 -27.98 16.29
CA TYR A 17 5.30 -27.43 14.95
C TYR A 17 5.40 -25.91 14.95
N ARG A 18 5.78 -25.37 13.80
CA ARG A 18 5.78 -23.93 13.53
C ARG A 18 4.84 -23.62 12.38
N TYR A 19 4.09 -22.54 12.49
CA TYR A 19 3.23 -22.06 11.43
C TYR A 19 3.35 -20.54 11.29
N ARG A 20 3.07 -20.03 10.10
CA ARG A 20 2.90 -18.60 9.83
C ARG A 20 1.74 -18.42 8.87
N VAL A 21 1.06 -17.29 8.97
CA VAL A 21 0.05 -16.86 8.00
C VAL A 21 0.68 -15.78 7.14
N LEU A 22 0.53 -15.92 5.82
CA LEU A 22 0.96 -14.94 4.84
C LEU A 22 -0.27 -14.51 4.06
N CYS A 23 -0.38 -13.21 3.78
CA CYS A 23 -1.43 -12.70 2.93
C CYS A 23 -1.17 -13.08 1.45
N SER A 24 -2.24 -13.08 0.66
CA SER A 24 -2.12 -13.18 -0.79
C SER A 24 -1.40 -11.93 -1.35
N PRO A 25 -0.81 -12.01 -2.56
CA PRO A 25 -0.20 -10.83 -3.18
C PRO A 25 -1.17 -9.64 -3.19
N HIS A 26 -0.66 -8.45 -2.85
CA HIS A 26 -1.41 -7.20 -2.76
C HIS A 26 -2.43 -7.10 -1.62
N TYR A 27 -2.47 -8.07 -0.70
CA TYR A 27 -3.26 -7.98 0.52
C TYR A 27 -2.34 -7.75 1.73
N TYR A 28 -2.74 -6.84 2.60
CA TYR A 28 -1.98 -6.35 3.73
C TYR A 28 -2.84 -6.37 4.99
N ASP A 29 -2.32 -5.82 6.09
CA ASP A 29 -2.88 -5.84 7.43
C ASP A 29 -2.86 -7.21 8.13
N TYR A 30 -3.35 -7.28 9.37
CA TYR A 30 -3.34 -8.48 10.21
C TYR A 30 -4.46 -9.48 9.86
N THR A 31 -5.47 -9.03 9.11
CA THR A 31 -6.61 -9.80 8.61
C THR A 31 -6.49 -10.18 7.12
N CYS A 32 -5.49 -9.65 6.41
CA CYS A 32 -5.34 -9.77 4.96
C CYS A 32 -6.54 -9.21 4.18
N ALA A 33 -7.24 -8.21 4.72
CA ALA A 33 -8.44 -7.64 4.11
C ALA A 33 -8.14 -6.41 3.24
N LYS A 34 -7.11 -5.64 3.60
CA LYS A 34 -6.73 -4.43 2.88
C LYS A 34 -6.01 -4.75 1.57
N PHE A 35 -6.62 -4.39 0.45
CA PHE A 35 -6.05 -4.55 -0.88
C PHE A 35 -5.29 -3.30 -1.32
N CYS A 36 -4.04 -3.47 -1.74
CA CYS A 36 -3.26 -2.44 -2.42
C CYS A 36 -2.36 -3.06 -3.50
N ARG A 37 -2.61 -2.71 -4.75
CA ARG A 37 -1.73 -3.05 -5.87
C ARG A 37 -1.12 -1.75 -6.41
N PRO A 38 0.22 -1.64 -6.52
CA PRO A 38 0.88 -0.47 -7.10
C PRO A 38 0.30 -0.16 -8.49
N ARG A 39 0.15 1.13 -8.78
CA ARG A 39 -0.45 1.64 -10.02
C ARG A 39 0.27 2.90 -10.46
N ASP A 40 0.46 3.04 -11.76
CA ASP A 40 1.04 4.23 -12.38
C ASP A 40 0.37 4.43 -13.75
N ASP A 41 -0.89 4.88 -13.71
CA ASP A 41 -1.73 5.12 -14.88
C ASP A 41 -2.71 6.26 -14.58
N ARG A 42 -3.60 6.58 -15.53
CA ARG A 42 -4.59 7.66 -15.39
C ARG A 42 -5.45 7.60 -14.10
N PHE A 43 -5.60 6.43 -13.48
CA PHE A 43 -6.41 6.24 -12.28
C PHE A 43 -5.61 6.31 -10.98
N GLY A 44 -4.29 6.50 -11.04
CA GLY A 44 -3.48 6.71 -9.85
C GLY A 44 -2.00 6.42 -10.03
N HIS A 45 -1.20 7.13 -9.24
CA HIS A 45 0.26 7.10 -9.25
C HIS A 45 0.78 6.83 -7.84
N TYR A 46 0.83 5.55 -7.45
CA TYR A 46 1.18 5.17 -6.08
C TYR A 46 1.86 3.80 -5.96
N LYS A 47 2.63 3.68 -4.89
CA LYS A 47 3.14 2.41 -4.34
C LYS A 47 2.34 2.04 -3.09
N CYS A 48 2.51 0.82 -2.62
CA CYS A 48 1.91 0.33 -1.38
C CYS A 48 3.00 0.19 -0.32
N ASP A 49 2.76 0.68 0.88
CA ASP A 49 3.67 0.44 2.01
C ASP A 49 3.43 -0.93 2.68
N GLU A 50 4.16 -1.19 3.76
CA GLU A 50 4.08 -2.45 4.53
C GLU A 50 2.71 -2.65 5.21
N GLN A 51 1.96 -1.57 5.42
CA GLN A 51 0.60 -1.59 5.97
C GLN A 51 -0.46 -1.64 4.86
N GLY A 52 -0.05 -1.63 3.58
CA GLY A 52 -0.94 -1.58 2.43
C GLY A 52 -1.60 -0.22 2.20
N ASP A 53 -1.10 0.85 2.81
CA ASP A 53 -1.52 2.21 2.49
C ASP A 53 -0.92 2.65 1.15
N LYS A 54 -1.67 3.48 0.43
CA LYS A 54 -1.20 4.07 -0.82
C LYS A 54 -0.23 5.20 -0.50
N VAL A 55 0.99 5.09 -1.01
CA VAL A 55 2.01 6.13 -0.95
C VAL A 55 2.13 6.72 -2.35
N CYS A 56 1.72 7.98 -2.49
CA CYS A 56 1.78 8.66 -3.78
C CYS A 56 3.22 8.74 -4.30
N LEU A 57 3.37 8.58 -5.61
CA LEU A 57 4.61 8.89 -6.30
C LEU A 57 4.90 10.39 -6.18
N GLU A 58 6.17 10.76 -6.32
CA GLU A 58 6.60 12.14 -6.20
C GLU A 58 5.81 13.04 -7.17
N GLY A 59 5.28 14.16 -6.64
CA GLY A 59 4.48 15.09 -7.41
C GLY A 59 3.00 14.69 -7.59
N TRP A 60 2.53 13.62 -6.96
CA TRP A 60 1.12 13.22 -6.97
C TRP A 60 0.47 13.31 -5.60
N GLN A 61 -0.84 13.55 -5.57
CA GLN A 61 -1.65 13.66 -4.37
C GLN A 61 -3.10 13.20 -4.60
N GLY A 62 -3.88 13.18 -3.53
CA GLY A 62 -5.26 12.70 -3.54
C GLY A 62 -5.40 11.27 -2.98
N PRO A 63 -6.63 10.81 -2.74
CA PRO A 63 -6.90 9.52 -2.10
C PRO A 63 -6.47 8.31 -2.95
N ASN A 64 -6.32 8.48 -4.27
CA ASN A 64 -5.76 7.49 -5.18
C ASN A 64 -4.51 7.99 -5.91
N CYS A 65 -3.92 9.10 -5.44
CA CYS A 65 -2.75 9.72 -6.06
C CYS A 65 -2.98 10.02 -7.55
N GLU A 66 -4.19 10.51 -7.87
CA GLU A 66 -4.66 10.80 -9.23
C GLU A 66 -4.50 12.27 -9.61
N THR A 67 -4.16 13.14 -8.65
CA THR A 67 -4.05 14.58 -8.86
C THR A 67 -2.58 14.99 -8.88
N ALA A 68 -2.15 15.66 -9.95
CA ALA A 68 -0.81 16.21 -10.06
C ALA A 68 -0.63 17.42 -9.11
N VAL A 69 0.53 17.51 -8.48
CA VAL A 69 0.94 18.68 -7.70
C VAL A 69 1.56 19.70 -8.65
N CYS A 70 0.92 20.86 -8.78
CA CYS A 70 1.36 21.90 -9.71
C CYS A 70 2.65 22.58 -9.25
N LYS A 71 3.29 23.31 -10.17
CA LYS A 71 4.46 24.13 -9.87
C LYS A 71 4.19 25.08 -8.71
N LEU A 72 5.18 25.28 -7.85
CA LEU A 72 5.09 26.29 -6.79
C LEU A 72 4.82 27.67 -7.40
N GLY A 73 3.82 28.38 -6.85
CA GLY A 73 3.39 29.68 -7.35
C GLY A 73 2.38 29.64 -8.49
N CYS A 74 1.90 28.45 -8.89
CA CYS A 74 0.77 28.33 -9.82
C CYS A 74 -0.50 28.92 -9.18
N HIS A 75 -1.28 29.67 -9.96
CA HIS A 75 -2.45 30.36 -9.43
C HIS A 75 -3.51 29.35 -8.96
N PRO A 76 -4.03 29.43 -7.72
CA PRO A 76 -4.90 28.40 -7.16
C PRO A 76 -6.26 28.29 -7.84
N GLU A 77 -6.75 29.40 -8.44
CA GLU A 77 -8.06 29.45 -9.09
C GLU A 77 -8.00 29.53 -10.63
N HIS A 78 -6.83 29.82 -11.19
CA HIS A 78 -6.67 30.12 -12.62
C HIS A 78 -5.53 29.34 -13.28
N GLY A 79 -4.75 28.61 -12.48
CA GLY A 79 -3.72 27.72 -12.96
C GLY A 79 -4.13 26.27 -12.76
N PHE A 80 -3.71 25.41 -13.67
CA PHE A 80 -3.89 23.96 -13.53
C PHE A 80 -2.66 23.19 -14.01
N CYS A 81 -2.61 21.91 -13.66
CA CYS A 81 -1.58 21.00 -14.15
C CYS A 81 -2.16 19.59 -14.29
N THR A 82 -1.77 18.90 -15.35
CA THR A 82 -2.04 17.46 -15.54
C THR A 82 -0.79 16.62 -15.33
N VAL A 83 0.38 17.27 -15.32
CA VAL A 83 1.70 16.68 -15.06
C VAL A 83 2.30 17.40 -13.85
N PRO A 84 2.92 16.69 -12.91
CA PRO A 84 3.53 17.32 -11.75
C PRO A 84 4.57 18.39 -12.11
N GLY A 85 4.54 19.52 -11.43
CA GLY A 85 5.48 20.62 -11.63
C GLY A 85 5.19 21.53 -12.83
N GLU A 86 4.11 21.29 -13.58
CA GLU A 86 3.62 22.23 -14.60
C GLU A 86 2.69 23.30 -14.01
N CYS A 87 2.43 24.34 -14.79
CA CYS A 87 1.38 25.32 -14.55
C CYS A 87 0.93 25.89 -15.90
N GLN A 88 -0.35 25.73 -16.20
CA GLN A 88 -1.02 26.23 -17.40
C GLN A 88 -2.10 27.22 -16.99
#